data_AF-A0A8D2JEY3-F1
#
_entry.id   AF-A0A8D2JEY3-F1
#
_cell.length_a   1.000
_cell.length_b   1.000
_cell.length_c   1.000
_cell.angle_alpha   90.00
_cell.angle_beta   90.00
_cell.angle_gamma   90.00
#
_symmetry.space_group_name_H-M   'P 1'
#
loop_
_entity.id
_entity.type
_entity.pdbx_description
1 polymer ?
#
loop_
_entity_poly.entity_id
_entity_poly.type
_entity_poly.pdbx_seq_one_letter_code
_entity_poly.pdbx_strand_id
1 'polypeptide(L)'
;TEFPSCRTLPREARLSPSLFSFCQEFSSGYLIGELLNKYELQDDFDQFSQSRLSNAKLNNFSRMEPTLQLLGVQFDQNIARNIMTEQRGAATKLIYQLYVALEKKKKAGLTGVAMDAMRPSAHAKLKNVGTEIYRERLKALVPRQADLSLQQISDNFQNKAKNMENKMASMQFVKQQQEKKLQEEKKVQEMEKVRKKRRQNEIMAKIQAAIIHIPKPMPQHTVKAIEDQKLLKKRREAEVEIQEFEKQMKKETIMPVAIQAKTPTVTELLNTYSDDEYIRKIQKRLEEDTFAREQREKRRRKMLREQLIAHEAHEEAYREEQLINQLMRQSQQERRIAVQLMHVRHEKEVLWQNRIYREKQFEERRLKEFQEALDREAALAEQEKIELEEQALKEKQMHERLAAERATARYKKHYAICWEVVEQIIDLVTKIGEYRTLTNNLIPVKLMRDWKELFLKGKPIYEQAEIDPLPTEPTPEQLIELDKMNLLDEKDYDEYKVLPTEMG
;
A
#
# COMPACT_ATOMS: atom_id res chain seq x y z
N THR A 1 -28.95 44.30 -13.41
CA THR A 1 -29.43 44.78 -12.10
C THR A 1 -28.31 44.62 -11.10
N GLU A 2 -27.71 45.73 -10.69
CA GLU A 2 -26.55 45.72 -9.80
C GLU A 2 -26.98 45.46 -8.35
N PHE A 3 -26.24 44.64 -7.61
CA PHE A 3 -26.51 44.43 -6.19
C PHE A 3 -26.08 45.69 -5.40
N PRO A 4 -26.94 46.23 -4.51
CA PRO A 4 -26.57 47.37 -3.69
C PRO A 4 -25.36 47.01 -2.81
N SER A 5 -24.30 47.80 -2.93
CA SER A 5 -23.03 47.58 -2.23
C SER A 5 -23.18 47.76 -0.72
N CYS A 6 -22.29 47.15 0.07
CA CYS A 6 -22.37 47.04 1.55
C CYS A 6 -22.35 48.37 2.36
N ARG A 7 -22.50 49.53 1.71
CA ARG A 7 -22.64 50.86 2.36
C ARG A 7 -24.00 51.09 3.04
N THR A 8 -25.00 50.23 2.82
CA THR A 8 -26.38 50.42 3.33
C THR A 8 -26.69 49.67 4.63
N LEU A 9 -25.70 49.06 5.30
CA LEU A 9 -25.88 48.53 6.65
C LEU A 9 -25.70 49.66 7.69
N PRO A 10 -26.45 49.64 8.81
CA PRO A 10 -26.63 50.82 9.65
C PRO A 10 -25.38 51.17 10.48
N ARG A 11 -25.16 52.48 10.67
CA ARG A 11 -24.09 53.08 11.51
C ARG A 11 -24.09 52.61 12.98
N GLU A 12 -25.15 51.95 13.43
CA GLU A 12 -25.29 51.39 14.78
C GLU A 12 -24.33 50.20 15.01
N ALA A 13 -23.94 49.47 13.95
CA ALA A 13 -22.94 48.41 14.02
C ALA A 13 -21.53 48.92 13.66
N ARG A 14 -20.72 49.27 14.66
CA ARG A 14 -19.29 49.62 14.49
C ARG A 14 -18.41 48.40 14.19
N LEU A 15 -18.65 47.74 13.05
CA LEU A 15 -17.76 46.70 12.51
C LEU A 15 -16.62 47.35 11.71
N SER A 16 -15.40 46.85 11.89
CA SER A 16 -14.18 47.41 11.28
C SER A 16 -14.14 47.20 9.75
N PRO A 17 -13.69 48.19 8.95
CA PRO A 17 -13.90 48.17 7.50
C PRO A 17 -12.80 47.40 6.72
N SER A 18 -13.05 46.13 6.41
CA SER A 18 -12.32 45.40 5.35
C SER A 18 -13.28 44.69 4.39
N LEU A 19 -13.54 45.31 3.23
CA LEU A 19 -14.54 44.85 2.26
C LEU A 19 -14.29 43.44 1.67
N PHE A 20 -13.07 42.91 1.78
CA PHE A 20 -12.72 41.57 1.29
C PHE A 20 -13.02 40.43 2.29
N SER A 21 -13.18 40.72 3.58
CA SER A 21 -13.34 39.71 4.64
C SER A 21 -14.78 39.48 5.10
N PHE A 22 -15.74 40.25 4.60
CA PHE A 22 -17.16 40.18 5.02
C PHE A 22 -17.75 38.76 5.02
N CYS A 23 -17.51 37.95 3.97
CA CYS A 23 -18.02 36.57 3.95
C CYS A 23 -17.34 35.68 5.00
N GLN A 24 -16.09 35.96 5.38
CA GLN A 24 -15.30 35.18 6.34
C GLN A 24 -15.58 35.56 7.80
N GLU A 25 -15.81 36.84 8.10
CA GLU A 25 -16.19 37.30 9.44
C GLU A 25 -17.54 36.70 9.85
N PHE A 26 -18.52 36.78 8.95
CA PHE A 26 -19.85 36.21 9.15
C PHE A 26 -19.92 34.68 8.96
N SER A 27 -18.87 34.01 8.43
CA SER A 27 -18.84 32.53 8.32
C SER A 27 -18.75 31.82 9.67
N SER A 28 -18.38 32.55 10.73
CA SER A 28 -18.42 32.08 12.12
C SER A 28 -19.84 31.92 12.66
N GLY A 29 -20.82 32.65 12.12
CA GLY A 29 -22.15 32.82 12.70
C GLY A 29 -22.20 33.73 13.95
N TYR A 30 -21.07 33.97 14.61
CA TYR A 30 -21.00 34.71 15.89
C TYR A 30 -21.56 36.13 15.78
N LEU A 31 -21.14 36.89 14.77
CA LEU A 31 -21.61 38.27 14.54
C LEU A 31 -23.12 38.35 14.28
N ILE A 32 -23.75 37.27 13.80
CA ILE A 32 -25.19 37.22 13.57
C ILE A 32 -25.92 36.92 14.89
N GLY A 33 -25.37 36.03 15.72
CA GLY A 33 -25.81 35.84 17.11
C GLY A 33 -25.70 37.11 17.94
N GLU A 34 -24.62 37.88 17.77
CA GLU A 34 -24.40 39.17 18.46
C GLU A 34 -25.44 40.21 18.04
N LEU A 35 -25.80 40.25 16.75
CA LEU A 35 -26.89 41.09 16.24
C LEU A 35 -28.26 40.65 16.77
N LEU A 36 -28.54 39.35 16.86
CA LEU A 36 -29.80 38.85 17.42
C LEU A 36 -29.92 39.13 18.93
N ASN A 37 -28.84 38.96 19.69
CA ASN A 37 -28.78 39.30 21.11
C ASN A 37 -29.07 40.80 21.35
N LYS A 38 -28.41 41.70 20.61
CA LYS A 38 -28.65 43.16 20.66
C LYS A 38 -30.08 43.61 20.32
N TYR A 39 -30.90 42.72 19.77
CA TYR A 39 -32.31 42.96 19.46
C TYR A 39 -33.27 42.19 20.38
N GLU A 40 -32.81 41.59 21.49
CA GLU A 40 -33.61 40.80 22.44
C GLU A 40 -34.37 39.67 21.72
N LEU A 41 -33.58 38.76 21.12
CA LEU A 41 -34.04 37.58 20.38
C LEU A 41 -33.29 36.29 20.68
N GLN A 42 -32.12 36.34 21.31
CA GLN A 42 -31.20 35.20 21.44
C GLN A 42 -30.58 35.17 22.84
N ASP A 43 -31.28 34.55 23.79
CA ASP A 43 -30.91 34.54 25.21
C ASP A 43 -29.70 33.64 25.52
N ASP A 44 -29.39 32.67 24.66
CA ASP A 44 -28.29 31.71 24.84
C ASP A 44 -26.95 32.16 24.21
N PHE A 45 -26.78 33.46 23.98
CA PHE A 45 -25.60 34.02 23.30
C PHE A 45 -24.25 33.64 23.96
N ASP A 46 -24.22 33.45 25.28
CA ASP A 46 -23.03 32.98 26.02
C ASP A 46 -22.49 31.61 25.52
N GLN A 47 -23.33 30.84 24.82
CA GLN A 47 -22.98 29.54 24.25
C GLN A 47 -22.49 29.64 22.78
N PHE A 48 -22.35 30.85 22.23
CA PHE A 48 -21.77 31.11 20.90
C PHE A 48 -20.25 31.29 20.99
N SER A 49 -19.52 30.93 19.93
CA SER A 49 -18.05 31.04 19.90
C SER A 49 -17.52 31.65 18.61
N GLN A 50 -16.51 32.52 18.70
CA GLN A 50 -15.86 33.16 17.53
C GLN A 50 -14.94 32.21 16.74
N SER A 51 -14.85 30.94 17.14
CA SER A 51 -13.90 29.97 16.59
C SER A 51 -14.26 29.58 15.14
N ARG A 52 -13.24 29.48 14.28
CA ARG A 52 -13.41 29.15 12.86
C ARG A 52 -13.63 27.65 12.59
N LEU A 53 -13.54 26.80 13.61
CA LEU A 53 -13.69 25.34 13.50
C LEU A 53 -15.11 24.93 13.10
N SER A 54 -15.26 23.81 12.36
CA SER A 54 -16.59 23.38 11.88
C SER A 54 -17.58 23.08 13.01
N ASN A 55 -17.12 22.50 14.13
CA ASN A 55 -17.96 22.29 15.32
C ASN A 55 -18.49 23.61 15.94
N ALA A 56 -17.68 24.67 15.93
CA ALA A 56 -18.07 25.99 16.44
C ALA A 56 -19.10 26.66 15.52
N LYS A 57 -18.82 26.66 14.21
CA LYS A 57 -19.78 27.10 13.18
C LYS A 57 -21.11 26.35 13.31
N LEU A 58 -21.08 25.01 13.40
CA LEU A 58 -22.27 24.16 13.58
C LEU A 58 -23.10 24.52 14.82
N ASN A 59 -22.45 24.71 15.98
CA ASN A 59 -23.13 25.09 17.22
C ASN A 59 -23.85 26.44 17.07
N ASN A 60 -23.14 27.46 16.58
CA ASN A 60 -23.71 28.80 16.39
C ASN A 60 -24.89 28.79 15.40
N PHE A 61 -24.72 28.16 14.22
CA PHE A 61 -25.75 28.11 13.18
C PHE A 61 -26.93 27.18 13.48
N SER A 62 -26.83 26.29 14.47
CA SER A 62 -27.98 25.52 14.96
C SER A 62 -28.82 26.33 15.97
N ARG A 63 -28.20 27.17 16.80
CA ARG A 63 -28.88 27.95 17.84
C ARG A 63 -29.69 29.13 17.30
N MET A 64 -29.25 29.70 16.19
CA MET A 64 -29.93 30.81 15.50
C MET A 64 -31.01 30.36 14.50
N GLU A 65 -31.20 29.06 14.26
CA GLU A 65 -32.24 28.57 13.34
C GLU A 65 -33.67 28.84 13.88
N PRO A 66 -34.00 28.53 15.16
CA PRO A 66 -35.31 28.83 15.72
C PRO A 66 -35.67 30.32 15.68
N THR A 67 -34.69 31.19 15.93
CA THR A 67 -34.89 32.65 16.05
C THR A 67 -34.96 33.34 14.68
N LEU A 68 -34.19 32.89 13.68
CA LEU A 68 -34.38 33.30 12.30
C LEU A 68 -35.76 32.87 11.76
N GLN A 69 -36.20 31.65 12.07
CA GLN A 69 -37.55 31.20 11.71
C GLN A 69 -38.66 31.93 12.50
N LEU A 70 -38.39 32.40 13.73
CA LEU A 70 -39.32 33.25 14.49
C LEU A 70 -39.54 34.61 13.82
N LEU A 71 -38.48 35.18 13.23
CA LEU A 71 -38.53 36.38 12.40
C LEU A 71 -39.12 36.18 10.99
N GLY A 72 -39.48 34.95 10.61
CA GLY A 72 -39.95 34.62 9.26
C GLY A 72 -38.86 34.62 8.19
N VAL A 73 -37.58 34.59 8.56
CA VAL A 73 -36.46 34.45 7.64
C VAL A 73 -36.34 32.97 7.25
N GLN A 74 -36.38 32.67 5.95
CA GLN A 74 -36.19 31.31 5.44
C GLN A 74 -34.71 30.93 5.57
N PHE A 75 -34.39 30.06 6.54
CA PHE A 75 -33.02 29.67 6.86
C PHE A 75 -32.80 28.17 6.71
N ASP A 76 -32.55 27.76 5.48
CA ASP A 76 -32.29 26.36 5.13
C ASP A 76 -30.87 25.90 5.50
N GLN A 77 -30.72 24.58 5.69
CA GLN A 77 -29.42 23.90 5.88
C GLN A 77 -28.43 24.23 4.74
N ASN A 78 -28.93 24.39 3.52
CA ASN A 78 -28.14 24.82 2.37
C ASN A 78 -27.63 26.26 2.51
N ILE A 79 -28.45 27.18 3.02
CA ILE A 79 -28.04 28.58 3.26
C ILE A 79 -26.98 28.61 4.36
N ALA A 80 -27.19 27.90 5.48
CA ALA A 80 -26.22 27.77 6.55
C ALA A 80 -24.88 27.21 6.04
N ARG A 81 -24.88 26.06 5.33
CA ARG A 81 -23.68 25.45 4.74
C ARG A 81 -22.97 26.41 3.77
N ASN A 82 -23.72 27.13 2.93
CA ASN A 82 -23.16 28.07 1.96
C ASN A 82 -22.49 29.29 2.65
N ILE A 83 -22.99 29.72 3.82
CA ILE A 83 -22.33 30.75 4.65
C ILE A 83 -21.10 30.19 5.36
N MET A 84 -21.19 28.99 5.96
CA MET A 84 -20.05 28.33 6.62
C MET A 84 -18.86 28.10 5.67
N THR A 85 -19.16 27.81 4.39
CA THR A 85 -18.20 27.60 3.29
C THR A 85 -17.81 28.89 2.55
N GLU A 86 -18.12 30.07 3.13
CA GLU A 86 -17.65 31.38 2.66
C GLU A 86 -18.07 31.75 1.23
N GLN A 87 -19.21 31.21 0.75
CA GLN A 87 -19.73 31.48 -0.58
C GLN A 87 -20.12 32.96 -0.75
N ARG A 88 -19.62 33.56 -1.83
CA ARG A 88 -19.78 34.99 -2.13
C ARG A 88 -21.26 35.37 -2.19
N GLY A 89 -21.65 36.35 -1.38
CA GLY A 89 -23.00 36.90 -1.32
C GLY A 89 -24.02 36.07 -0.54
N ALA A 90 -23.70 34.86 -0.05
CA ALA A 90 -24.61 34.07 0.77
C ALA A 90 -24.89 34.78 2.12
N ALA A 91 -23.83 35.22 2.81
CA ALA A 91 -23.94 35.98 4.05
C ALA A 91 -24.67 37.32 3.81
N THR A 92 -24.34 38.04 2.73
CA THR A 92 -24.94 39.35 2.40
C THR A 92 -26.45 39.25 2.18
N LYS A 93 -26.93 38.19 1.49
CA LYS A 93 -28.37 37.94 1.30
C LYS A 93 -29.08 37.69 2.64
N LEU A 94 -28.52 36.84 3.51
CA LEU A 94 -29.08 36.56 4.83
C LEU A 94 -29.15 37.84 5.69
N ILE A 95 -28.06 38.61 5.75
CA ILE A 95 -27.96 39.81 6.59
C ILE A 95 -28.94 40.90 6.09
N TYR A 96 -29.16 41.01 4.78
CA TYR A 96 -30.21 41.89 4.23
C TYR A 96 -31.63 41.42 4.58
N GLN A 97 -31.93 40.11 4.46
CA GLN A 97 -33.22 39.55 4.88
C GLN A 97 -33.48 39.76 6.38
N LEU A 98 -32.45 39.52 7.21
CA LEU A 98 -32.49 39.76 8.65
C LEU A 98 -32.70 41.24 8.97
N TYR A 99 -31.99 42.16 8.29
CA TYR A 99 -32.19 43.60 8.45
C TYR A 99 -33.65 44.02 8.19
N VAL A 100 -34.24 43.55 7.08
CA VAL A 100 -35.65 43.84 6.75
C VAL A 100 -36.63 43.24 7.77
N ALA A 101 -36.32 42.06 8.34
CA ALA A 101 -37.13 41.45 9.38
C ALA A 101 -37.01 42.20 10.73
N LEU A 102 -35.80 42.61 11.12
CA LEU A 102 -35.55 43.39 12.34
C LEU A 102 -36.15 44.80 12.25
N GLU A 103 -36.12 45.45 11.09
CA GLU A 103 -36.84 46.71 10.87
C GLU A 103 -38.36 46.55 11.09
N LYS A 104 -38.96 45.47 10.56
CA LYS A 104 -40.37 45.17 10.78
C LYS A 104 -40.68 44.91 12.25
N LYS A 105 -39.83 44.15 12.96
CA LYS A 105 -39.92 43.96 14.43
C LYS A 105 -39.87 45.31 15.17
N LYS A 106 -38.86 46.14 14.88
CA LYS A 106 -38.63 47.46 15.52
C LYS A 106 -39.82 48.41 15.30
N LYS A 107 -40.49 48.34 14.14
CA LYS A 107 -41.73 49.09 13.83
C LYS A 107 -42.99 48.54 14.50
N ALA A 108 -42.99 47.27 14.94
CA ALA A 108 -44.13 46.61 15.58
C ALA A 108 -44.03 46.50 17.12
N GLY A 109 -42.87 46.80 17.72
CA GLY A 109 -42.67 46.83 19.19
C GLY A 109 -42.66 45.47 19.90
N LEU A 110 -42.80 44.36 19.17
CA LEU A 110 -42.88 43.01 19.71
C LEU A 110 -41.49 42.50 20.15
N THR A 111 -41.38 41.91 21.35
CA THR A 111 -40.16 41.21 21.82
C THR A 111 -40.10 39.77 21.31
N GLY A 112 -38.94 39.08 21.45
CA GLY A 112 -38.83 37.67 21.08
C GLY A 112 -39.81 36.77 21.84
N VAL A 113 -39.92 36.98 23.16
CA VAL A 113 -40.85 36.27 24.04
C VAL A 113 -42.31 36.52 23.64
N ALA A 114 -42.68 37.76 23.30
CA ALA A 114 -44.04 38.07 22.84
C ALA A 114 -44.39 37.34 21.52
N MET A 115 -43.45 37.28 20.56
CA MET A 115 -43.66 36.60 19.28
C MET A 115 -43.91 35.10 19.41
N ASP A 116 -43.30 34.43 20.39
CA ASP A 116 -43.51 32.99 20.62
C ASP A 116 -44.70 32.73 21.58
N ALA A 117 -45.00 33.63 22.51
CA ALA A 117 -46.22 33.57 23.32
C ALA A 117 -47.51 33.78 22.49
N MET A 118 -47.45 34.56 21.41
CA MET A 118 -48.57 34.75 20.47
C MET A 118 -48.72 33.59 19.46
N ARG A 119 -47.89 32.54 19.53
CA ARG A 119 -47.90 31.40 18.58
C ARG A 119 -48.78 30.24 19.08
N PRO A 120 -49.59 29.60 18.22
CA PRO A 120 -50.35 28.41 18.59
C PRO A 120 -49.46 27.26 19.09
N SER A 121 -49.78 26.70 20.26
CA SER A 121 -48.95 25.70 20.97
C SER A 121 -48.58 24.46 20.13
N ALA A 122 -49.43 24.04 19.21
CA ALA A 122 -49.15 22.94 18.27
C ALA A 122 -47.93 23.24 17.36
N HIS A 123 -47.76 24.47 16.91
CA HIS A 123 -46.62 24.87 16.07
C HIS A 123 -45.31 24.97 16.86
N ALA A 124 -45.35 25.29 18.16
CA ALA A 124 -44.15 25.26 19.01
C ALA A 124 -43.60 23.83 19.13
N LYS A 125 -44.45 22.85 19.45
CA LYS A 125 -44.02 21.44 19.61
C LYS A 125 -43.47 20.84 18.31
N LEU A 126 -44.09 21.14 17.16
CA LEU A 126 -43.60 20.70 15.85
C LEU A 126 -42.24 21.31 15.48
N LYS A 127 -41.98 22.57 15.86
CA LYS A 127 -40.71 23.25 15.61
C LYS A 127 -39.55 22.62 16.37
N ASN A 128 -39.73 22.23 17.64
CA ASN A 128 -38.68 21.58 18.42
C ASN A 128 -38.17 20.29 17.76
N VAL A 129 -39.08 19.50 17.16
CA VAL A 129 -38.72 18.31 16.36
C VAL A 129 -38.02 18.71 15.06
N GLY A 130 -38.50 19.77 14.39
CA GLY A 130 -37.88 20.33 13.19
C GLY A 130 -36.43 20.79 13.40
N THR A 131 -36.14 21.49 14.51
CA THR A 131 -34.81 22.03 14.84
C THR A 131 -33.78 20.93 15.11
N GLU A 132 -34.14 19.82 15.79
CA GLU A 132 -33.19 18.70 15.94
C GLU A 132 -32.97 17.95 14.60
N ILE A 133 -34.01 17.76 13.78
CA ILE A 133 -33.84 17.22 12.40
C ILE A 133 -32.96 18.15 11.56
N TYR A 134 -33.11 19.47 11.70
CA TYR A 134 -32.25 20.46 11.06
C TYR A 134 -30.80 20.33 11.51
N ARG A 135 -30.58 20.21 12.82
CA ARG A 135 -29.26 20.06 13.46
C ARG A 135 -28.55 18.78 13.03
N GLU A 136 -29.26 17.66 12.92
CA GLU A 136 -28.72 16.39 12.44
C GLU A 136 -28.32 16.44 10.96
N ARG A 137 -29.20 16.96 10.09
CA ARG A 137 -28.88 17.12 8.67
C ARG A 137 -27.73 18.11 8.45
N LEU A 138 -27.66 19.18 9.23
CA LEU A 138 -26.56 20.15 9.15
C LEU A 138 -25.22 19.52 9.60
N LYS A 139 -25.21 18.68 10.63
CA LYS A 139 -24.02 17.87 11.02
C LYS A 139 -23.57 16.91 9.91
N ALA A 140 -24.49 16.38 9.11
CA ALA A 140 -24.17 15.48 7.99
C ALA A 140 -23.65 16.22 6.74
N LEU A 141 -24.08 17.47 6.53
CA LEU A 141 -23.69 18.30 5.38
C LEU A 141 -22.37 19.08 5.57
N VAL A 142 -21.77 19.05 6.76
CA VAL A 142 -20.56 19.79 7.12
C VAL A 142 -19.45 18.81 7.51
N PRO A 143 -18.36 18.69 6.73
CA PRO A 143 -17.25 17.78 7.05
C PRO A 143 -16.67 18.01 8.45
N ARG A 144 -16.34 16.93 9.15
CA ARG A 144 -15.68 17.03 10.45
C ARG A 144 -14.22 17.44 10.22
N GLN A 145 -13.65 18.11 11.22
CA GLN A 145 -12.25 18.53 11.16
C GLN A 145 -11.27 17.34 11.04
N ALA A 146 -11.65 16.18 11.60
CA ALA A 146 -10.89 14.93 11.43
C ALA A 146 -10.89 14.47 9.96
N ASP A 147 -12.07 14.45 9.32
CA ASP A 147 -12.23 14.04 7.92
C ASP A 147 -11.40 14.93 6.97
N LEU A 148 -11.44 16.25 7.19
CA LEU A 148 -10.61 17.22 6.45
C LEU A 148 -9.11 16.99 6.66
N SER A 149 -8.69 16.66 7.89
CA SER A 149 -7.28 16.34 8.19
C SER A 149 -6.86 15.01 7.53
N LEU A 150 -7.74 14.00 7.51
CA LEU A 150 -7.47 12.72 6.85
C LEU A 150 -7.40 12.88 5.33
N GLN A 151 -8.25 13.72 4.74
CA GLN A 151 -8.17 14.07 3.32
C GLN A 151 -6.84 14.75 2.99
N GLN A 152 -6.42 15.77 3.76
CA GLN A 152 -5.12 16.43 3.57
C GLN A 152 -3.94 15.45 3.70
N ILE A 153 -4.02 14.49 4.61
CA ILE A 153 -3.00 13.42 4.74
C ILE A 153 -3.01 12.50 3.51
N SER A 154 -4.19 12.07 3.04
CA SER A 154 -4.36 11.26 1.83
C SER A 154 -3.79 11.96 0.59
N ASP A 155 -4.18 13.22 0.37
CA ASP A 155 -3.72 14.04 -0.76
C ASP A 155 -2.19 14.20 -0.75
N ASN A 156 -1.59 14.40 0.43
CA ASN A 156 -0.14 14.45 0.58
C ASN A 156 0.54 13.12 0.24
N PHE A 157 -0.04 11.97 0.62
CA PHE A 157 0.47 10.65 0.21
C PHE A 157 0.33 10.40 -1.29
N GLN A 158 -0.83 10.73 -1.90
CA GLN A 158 -1.05 10.58 -3.34
C GLN A 158 -0.08 11.47 -4.16
N ASN A 159 0.11 12.72 -3.74
CA ASN A 159 1.06 13.63 -4.37
C ASN A 159 2.51 13.14 -4.20
N LYS A 160 2.86 12.54 -3.06
CA LYS A 160 4.17 11.91 -2.85
C LYS A 160 4.36 10.66 -3.72
N ALA A 161 3.31 9.86 -3.94
CA ALA A 161 3.33 8.70 -4.84
C ALA A 161 3.54 9.13 -6.31
N LYS A 162 2.73 10.07 -6.81
CA LYS A 162 2.89 10.65 -8.17
C LYS A 162 4.29 11.26 -8.38
N ASN A 163 4.83 11.92 -7.35
CA ASN A 163 6.20 12.47 -7.39
C ASN A 163 7.30 11.38 -7.35
N MET A 164 7.01 10.17 -6.88
CA MET A 164 7.91 9.03 -6.96
C MET A 164 7.81 8.35 -8.33
N GLU A 165 6.60 8.13 -8.82
CA GLU A 165 6.28 7.60 -10.15
C GLU A 165 6.94 8.44 -11.26
N ASN A 166 6.74 9.77 -11.25
CA ASN A 166 7.38 10.69 -12.18
C ASN A 166 8.92 10.61 -12.15
N LYS A 167 9.52 10.36 -10.99
CA LYS A 167 10.98 10.15 -10.85
C LYS A 167 11.40 8.80 -11.42
N MET A 168 10.63 7.73 -11.21
CA MET A 168 10.91 6.42 -11.79
C MET A 168 10.84 6.47 -13.32
N ALA A 169 9.77 7.07 -13.89
CA ALA A 169 9.64 7.28 -15.33
C ALA A 169 10.79 8.12 -15.91
N SER A 170 11.19 9.19 -15.22
CA SER A 170 12.35 10.00 -15.60
C SER A 170 13.66 9.20 -15.62
N MET A 171 13.91 8.38 -14.59
CA MET A 171 15.10 7.51 -14.54
C MET A 171 15.08 6.43 -15.63
N GLN A 172 13.92 5.82 -15.89
CA GLN A 172 13.75 4.84 -16.99
C GLN A 172 14.05 5.48 -18.36
N PHE A 173 13.54 6.69 -18.61
CA PHE A 173 13.81 7.42 -19.85
C PHE A 173 15.30 7.76 -20.02
N VAL A 174 15.97 8.23 -18.96
CA VAL A 174 17.42 8.47 -18.97
C VAL A 174 18.21 7.19 -19.22
N LYS A 175 17.82 6.07 -18.59
CA LYS A 175 18.45 4.75 -18.80
C LYS A 175 18.29 4.27 -20.25
N GLN A 176 17.11 4.39 -20.83
CA GLN A 176 16.86 4.08 -22.24
C GLN A 176 17.69 4.96 -23.20
N GLN A 177 17.90 6.25 -22.88
CA GLN A 177 18.80 7.09 -23.68
C GLN A 177 20.27 6.64 -23.58
N GLN A 178 20.75 6.25 -22.39
CA GLN A 178 22.10 5.73 -22.20
C GLN A 178 22.30 4.40 -22.95
N GLU A 179 21.32 3.50 -22.90
CA GLU A 179 21.33 2.23 -23.62
C GLU A 179 21.38 2.43 -25.15
N LYS A 180 20.60 3.39 -25.68
CA LYS A 180 20.65 3.78 -27.11
C LYS A 180 22.02 4.32 -27.52
N LYS A 181 22.58 5.27 -26.75
CA LYS A 181 23.94 5.81 -27.01
C LYS A 181 25.00 4.72 -27.00
N LEU A 182 24.95 3.80 -26.04
CA LEU A 182 25.88 2.67 -25.96
C LEU A 182 25.75 1.71 -27.16
N GLN A 183 24.55 1.53 -27.73
CA GLN A 183 24.36 0.78 -28.97
C GLN A 183 24.91 1.52 -30.20
N GLU A 184 24.75 2.84 -30.27
CA GLU A 184 25.29 3.68 -31.34
C GLU A 184 26.83 3.70 -31.32
N GLU A 185 27.44 3.88 -30.15
CA GLU A 185 28.90 3.79 -29.96
C GLU A 185 29.45 2.43 -30.40
N LYS A 186 28.79 1.32 -30.04
CA LYS A 186 29.17 -0.03 -30.50
C LYS A 186 29.14 -0.15 -32.02
N LYS A 187 28.08 0.33 -32.68
CA LYS A 187 27.97 0.36 -34.15
C LYS A 187 29.08 1.20 -34.79
N VAL A 188 29.42 2.36 -34.22
CA VAL A 188 30.51 3.22 -34.71
C VAL A 188 31.86 2.52 -34.56
N GLN A 189 32.15 1.90 -33.41
CA GLN A 189 33.38 1.14 -33.20
C GLN A 189 33.51 -0.06 -34.16
N GLU A 190 32.41 -0.75 -34.45
CA GLU A 190 32.40 -1.87 -35.41
C GLU A 190 32.65 -1.39 -36.85
N MET A 191 31.97 -0.32 -37.27
CA MET A 191 32.24 0.34 -38.55
C MET A 191 33.69 0.84 -38.68
N GLU A 192 34.29 1.32 -37.58
CA GLU A 192 35.69 1.72 -37.57
C GLU A 192 36.64 0.51 -37.67
N LYS A 193 36.34 -0.61 -37.00
CA LYS A 193 37.08 -1.89 -37.14
C LYS A 193 37.01 -2.41 -38.58
N VAL A 194 35.84 -2.32 -39.24
CA VAL A 194 35.68 -2.69 -40.66
C VAL A 194 36.49 -1.75 -41.57
N ARG A 195 36.48 -0.43 -41.32
CA ARG A 195 37.33 0.54 -42.04
C ARG A 195 38.83 0.26 -41.86
N LYS A 196 39.28 -0.08 -40.65
CA LYS A 196 40.68 -0.47 -40.35
C LYS A 196 41.07 -1.76 -41.10
N LYS A 197 40.22 -2.80 -41.09
CA LYS A 197 40.43 -4.02 -41.89
C LYS A 197 40.50 -3.74 -43.39
N ARG A 198 39.61 -2.90 -43.94
CA ARG A 198 39.65 -2.51 -45.37
C ARG A 198 40.98 -1.83 -45.73
N ARG A 199 41.47 -0.89 -44.92
CA ARG A 199 42.78 -0.25 -45.11
C ARG A 199 43.94 -1.26 -45.05
N GLN A 200 43.92 -2.20 -44.11
CA GLN A 200 44.92 -3.26 -44.03
C GLN A 200 44.90 -4.16 -45.28
N ASN A 201 43.72 -4.57 -45.74
CA ASN A 201 43.58 -5.38 -46.96
C ASN A 201 44.05 -4.63 -48.21
N GLU A 202 43.77 -3.32 -48.32
CA GLU A 202 44.22 -2.48 -49.42
C GLU A 202 45.76 -2.32 -49.45
N ILE A 203 46.37 -2.13 -48.27
CA ILE A 203 47.84 -2.10 -48.11
C ILE A 203 48.44 -3.46 -48.46
N MET A 204 47.84 -4.57 -47.98
CA MET A 204 48.29 -5.93 -48.32
C MET A 204 48.16 -6.24 -49.81
N ALA A 205 47.09 -5.78 -50.47
CA ALA A 205 46.92 -5.94 -51.92
C ALA A 205 47.97 -5.13 -52.70
N LYS A 206 48.27 -3.90 -52.27
CA LYS A 206 49.36 -3.08 -52.86
C LYS A 206 50.73 -3.71 -52.65
N ILE A 207 50.99 -4.30 -51.49
CA ILE A 207 52.22 -5.07 -51.22
C ILE A 207 52.29 -6.32 -52.10
N GLN A 208 51.21 -7.10 -52.21
CA GLN A 208 51.16 -8.30 -53.06
C GLN A 208 51.34 -7.97 -54.55
N ALA A 209 50.76 -6.87 -55.04
CA ALA A 209 50.96 -6.38 -56.40
C ALA A 209 52.39 -5.85 -56.66
N ALA A 210 53.11 -5.42 -55.62
CA ALA A 210 54.50 -4.97 -55.70
C ALA A 210 55.53 -6.11 -55.49
N ILE A 211 55.11 -7.30 -55.06
CA ILE A 211 56.01 -8.45 -54.89
C ILE A 211 56.26 -9.11 -56.26
N ILE A 212 57.35 -8.68 -56.89
CA ILE A 212 58.07 -9.52 -57.87
C ILE A 212 58.48 -10.81 -57.16
N HIS A 213 58.28 -11.97 -57.79
CA HIS A 213 58.52 -13.27 -57.18
C HIS A 213 60.00 -13.47 -56.82
N ILE A 214 60.29 -13.53 -55.52
CA ILE A 214 61.57 -13.98 -54.94
C ILE A 214 61.26 -15.19 -54.04
N PRO A 215 61.91 -16.35 -54.24
CA PRO A 215 61.65 -17.54 -53.43
C PRO A 215 62.11 -17.34 -51.97
N LYS A 216 61.31 -17.86 -51.02
CA LYS A 216 61.54 -17.65 -49.58
C LYS A 216 62.60 -18.60 -49.00
N PRO A 217 63.50 -18.11 -48.11
CA PRO A 217 64.27 -18.98 -47.21
C PRO A 217 63.44 -19.45 -45.99
N MET A 218 63.99 -20.40 -45.24
CA MET A 218 63.34 -21.14 -44.14
C MET A 218 63.27 -20.36 -42.80
N PRO A 219 62.28 -20.65 -41.93
CA PRO A 219 62.14 -20.00 -40.62
C PRO A 219 63.11 -20.57 -39.55
N GLN A 220 63.60 -19.70 -38.65
CA GLN A 220 64.49 -20.08 -37.54
C GLN A 220 63.70 -20.35 -36.24
N HIS A 221 64.02 -21.45 -35.56
CA HIS A 221 63.26 -21.96 -34.40
C HIS A 221 63.91 -21.60 -33.04
N THR A 222 64.29 -20.33 -32.84
CA THR A 222 65.10 -19.90 -31.69
C THR A 222 64.32 -19.25 -30.55
N VAL A 223 63.16 -18.64 -30.81
CA VAL A 223 62.46 -17.78 -29.83
C VAL A 223 61.87 -18.55 -28.64
N LYS A 224 61.15 -19.67 -28.90
CA LYS A 224 60.41 -20.40 -27.86
C LYS A 224 61.28 -20.92 -26.71
N ALA A 225 62.48 -21.44 -27.03
CA ALA A 225 63.40 -22.01 -26.04
C ALA A 225 63.89 -21.00 -24.98
N ILE A 226 63.81 -19.70 -25.27
CA ILE A 226 64.22 -18.61 -24.37
C ILE A 226 63.14 -18.31 -23.32
N GLU A 227 61.87 -18.63 -23.61
CA GLU A 227 60.74 -18.35 -22.71
C GLU A 227 60.65 -19.43 -21.60
N ASP A 228 60.76 -20.71 -21.97
CA ASP A 228 60.75 -21.84 -21.04
C ASP A 228 61.84 -21.73 -19.96
N GLN A 229 63.05 -21.30 -20.35
CA GLN A 229 64.19 -21.18 -19.42
C GLN A 229 63.99 -20.07 -18.37
N LYS A 230 63.17 -19.04 -18.65
CA LYS A 230 62.83 -17.99 -17.67
C LYS A 230 61.82 -18.48 -16.64
N LEU A 231 60.88 -19.34 -17.04
CA LEU A 231 59.84 -19.87 -16.16
C LEU A 231 60.44 -20.77 -15.05
N LEU A 232 61.44 -21.57 -15.40
CA LEU A 232 62.14 -22.48 -14.49
C LEU A 232 62.93 -21.80 -13.37
N LYS A 233 63.44 -20.57 -13.57
CA LYS A 233 64.18 -19.83 -12.53
C LYS A 233 63.27 -19.36 -11.40
N LYS A 234 62.18 -18.66 -11.76
CA LYS A 234 61.20 -18.11 -10.80
C LYS A 234 60.62 -19.14 -9.83
N ARG A 235 60.51 -20.40 -10.26
CA ARG A 235 59.97 -21.47 -9.41
C ARG A 235 60.91 -21.87 -8.27
N ARG A 236 62.23 -21.82 -8.48
CA ARG A 236 63.23 -22.17 -7.44
C ARG A 236 63.38 -21.08 -6.39
N GLU A 237 63.22 -19.82 -6.78
CA GLU A 237 63.35 -18.65 -5.89
C GLU A 237 62.29 -18.71 -4.76
N ALA A 238 61.05 -19.08 -5.09
CA ALA A 238 59.94 -19.20 -4.13
C ALA A 238 60.04 -20.41 -3.16
N GLU A 239 60.86 -21.41 -3.46
CA GLU A 239 60.99 -22.62 -2.62
C GLU A 239 61.99 -22.42 -1.46
N VAL A 240 62.86 -21.41 -1.52
CA VAL A 240 63.85 -21.08 -0.47
C VAL A 240 63.23 -20.23 0.63
N GLU A 241 62.45 -19.20 0.26
CA GLU A 241 61.90 -18.18 1.15
C GLU A 241 60.99 -18.77 2.27
N ILE A 242 60.35 -19.90 2.00
CA ILE A 242 59.48 -20.60 2.96
C ILE A 242 60.29 -21.28 4.09
N GLN A 243 61.51 -21.76 3.82
CA GLN A 243 62.31 -22.51 4.81
C GLN A 243 62.95 -21.62 5.90
N GLU A 244 63.06 -20.32 5.66
CA GLU A 244 63.65 -19.39 6.63
C GLU A 244 62.65 -18.98 7.72
N PHE A 245 61.35 -18.96 7.39
CA PHE A 245 60.27 -18.55 8.30
C PHE A 245 60.06 -19.53 9.48
N GLU A 246 60.08 -20.84 9.23
CA GLU A 246 59.76 -21.86 10.25
C GLU A 246 60.74 -21.88 11.45
N LYS A 247 61.95 -21.33 11.31
CA LYS A 247 62.99 -21.39 12.34
C LYS A 247 62.81 -20.37 13.47
N GLN A 248 62.03 -19.31 13.30
CA GLN A 248 61.94 -18.22 14.29
C GLN A 248 60.94 -18.47 15.44
N MET A 249 59.95 -19.34 15.25
CA MET A 249 58.77 -19.48 16.15
C MET A 249 58.95 -20.40 17.38
N LYS A 250 60.17 -20.62 17.89
CA LYS A 250 60.45 -21.77 18.78
C LYS A 250 61.22 -21.52 20.10
N LYS A 251 61.13 -20.34 20.72
CA LYS A 251 61.70 -20.07 22.07
C LYS A 251 60.83 -19.14 22.97
N GLU A 252 61.00 -19.34 24.28
CA GLU A 252 60.71 -18.48 25.46
C GLU A 252 59.39 -18.66 26.26
N THR A 253 59.48 -19.11 27.54
CA THR A 253 58.46 -18.99 28.62
C THR A 253 59.02 -19.35 30.05
N ILE A 254 58.27 -19.00 31.12
CA ILE A 254 58.16 -19.53 32.55
C ILE A 254 59.14 -19.13 33.73
N MET A 255 58.63 -18.52 34.85
CA MET A 255 58.64 -18.97 36.31
C MET A 255 58.70 -17.86 37.47
N PRO A 256 58.19 -18.11 38.73
CA PRO A 256 58.14 -17.18 39.93
C PRO A 256 58.53 -17.75 41.36
N VAL A 257 58.44 -17.02 42.54
CA VAL A 257 58.49 -17.54 43.99
C VAL A 257 58.15 -16.50 45.17
N ALA A 258 58.17 -16.84 46.50
CA ALA A 258 57.64 -16.06 47.71
C ALA A 258 58.33 -16.28 49.15
N ILE A 259 57.76 -15.83 50.33
CA ILE A 259 57.79 -16.38 51.80
C ILE A 259 58.41 -15.65 53.11
N GLN A 260 57.65 -15.65 54.28
CA GLN A 260 57.85 -15.71 55.83
C GLN A 260 58.62 -14.80 56.92
N ALA A 261 57.91 -14.47 58.06
CA ALA A 261 58.02 -14.64 59.59
C ALA A 261 59.21 -14.34 60.63
N LYS A 262 58.91 -13.95 61.93
CA LYS A 262 59.47 -14.38 63.32
C LYS A 262 59.53 -13.38 64.57
N THR A 263 59.96 -13.86 65.79
CA THR A 263 59.97 -13.25 67.20
C THR A 263 61.12 -13.75 68.16
N PRO A 264 61.44 -13.16 69.37
CA PRO A 264 62.07 -13.95 70.49
C PRO A 264 62.05 -13.49 72.02
N THR A 265 62.30 -14.46 72.96
CA THR A 265 63.10 -14.47 74.27
C THR A 265 62.69 -13.69 75.57
N VAL A 266 63.18 -13.94 76.83
CA VAL A 266 63.65 -15.13 77.68
C VAL A 266 64.10 -14.69 79.14
N THR A 267 64.52 -15.61 80.06
CA THR A 267 65.37 -15.47 81.34
C THR A 267 64.78 -14.88 82.66
N GLU A 268 65.20 -15.13 83.94
CA GLU A 268 65.87 -16.26 84.69
C GLU A 268 65.89 -16.07 86.27
N LEU A 269 66.60 -16.92 87.08
CA LEU A 269 67.15 -16.76 88.48
C LEU A 269 66.55 -17.52 89.74
N LEU A 270 67.07 -17.24 90.97
CA LEU A 270 67.37 -18.16 92.13
C LEU A 270 67.47 -17.43 93.53
N ASN A 271 67.72 -17.97 94.76
CA ASN A 271 67.42 -19.23 95.52
C ASN A 271 68.18 -19.32 96.92
N THR A 272 67.58 -19.69 98.08
CA THR A 272 68.28 -19.94 99.41
C THR A 272 67.48 -20.68 100.54
N TYR A 273 68.15 -21.09 101.66
CA TYR A 273 67.70 -21.91 102.85
C TYR A 273 67.49 -21.09 104.17
N SER A 274 66.86 -21.56 105.28
CA SER A 274 65.75 -22.53 105.50
C SER A 274 65.38 -22.68 107.01
N ASP A 275 64.56 -21.79 107.56
CA ASP A 275 63.78 -21.99 108.81
C ASP A 275 62.47 -21.17 108.75
N ASP A 276 62.63 -19.98 108.16
CA ASP A 276 61.92 -19.52 106.96
C ASP A 276 61.00 -20.55 106.25
N GLU A 277 61.35 -21.84 106.12
CA GLU A 277 60.45 -22.83 105.50
C GLU A 277 59.16 -23.10 106.30
N TYR A 278 59.20 -23.11 107.65
CA TYR A 278 57.99 -23.24 108.48
C TYR A 278 57.22 -21.93 108.56
N ILE A 279 57.94 -20.80 108.68
CA ILE A 279 57.33 -19.45 108.70
C ILE A 279 56.64 -19.18 107.36
N ARG A 280 57.28 -19.47 106.22
CA ARG A 280 56.68 -19.48 104.88
C ARG A 280 55.52 -20.47 104.79
N LYS A 281 55.54 -21.64 105.44
CA LYS A 281 54.37 -22.56 105.49
C LYS A 281 53.22 -22.03 106.36
N ILE A 282 53.42 -21.04 107.23
CA ILE A 282 52.35 -20.32 107.93
C ILE A 282 51.89 -19.10 107.11
N GLN A 283 52.82 -18.26 106.66
CA GLN A 283 52.56 -17.10 105.79
C GLN A 283 51.83 -17.54 104.52
N LYS A 284 52.36 -18.53 103.79
CA LYS A 284 51.69 -19.13 102.62
C LYS A 284 50.30 -19.68 102.94
N ARG A 285 50.06 -20.30 104.10
CA ARG A 285 48.70 -20.73 104.47
C ARG A 285 47.78 -19.55 104.81
N LEU A 286 48.30 -18.48 105.41
CA LEU A 286 47.55 -17.26 105.69
C LEU A 286 47.26 -16.47 104.40
N GLU A 287 48.21 -16.44 103.47
CA GLU A 287 48.10 -15.89 102.11
C GLU A 287 47.14 -16.73 101.27
N GLU A 288 47.22 -18.07 101.30
CA GLU A 288 46.28 -18.99 100.66
C GLU A 288 44.87 -18.83 101.22
N ASP A 289 44.70 -18.68 102.55
CA ASP A 289 43.37 -18.54 103.16
C ASP A 289 42.80 -17.11 103.01
N THR A 290 43.63 -16.06 103.05
CA THR A 290 43.21 -14.69 102.69
C THR A 290 42.90 -14.58 101.20
N PHE A 291 43.72 -15.15 100.32
CA PHE A 291 43.42 -15.31 98.89
C PHE A 291 42.15 -16.15 98.68
N ALA A 292 41.92 -17.23 99.44
CA ALA A 292 40.69 -18.01 99.35
C ALA A 292 39.47 -17.24 99.86
N ARG A 293 39.61 -16.35 100.85
CA ARG A 293 38.56 -15.40 101.29
C ARG A 293 38.30 -14.35 100.23
N GLU A 294 39.34 -13.71 99.69
CA GLU A 294 39.25 -12.77 98.57
C GLU A 294 38.64 -13.41 97.33
N GLN A 295 39.00 -14.65 96.97
CA GLN A 295 38.44 -15.36 95.82
C GLN A 295 37.00 -15.79 96.09
N ARG A 296 36.61 -16.11 97.33
CA ARG A 296 35.20 -16.28 97.71
C ARG A 296 34.45 -14.95 97.58
N GLU A 297 35.04 -13.83 97.98
CA GLU A 297 34.39 -12.53 97.91
C GLU A 297 34.35 -11.95 96.49
N LYS A 298 35.41 -12.08 95.69
CA LYS A 298 35.46 -11.79 94.26
C LYS A 298 34.44 -12.64 93.50
N ARG A 299 34.24 -13.91 93.87
CA ARG A 299 33.13 -14.75 93.34
C ARG A 299 31.74 -14.25 93.78
N ARG A 300 31.53 -13.85 95.05
CA ARG A 300 30.26 -13.24 95.48
C ARG A 300 29.97 -11.90 94.80
N ARG A 301 30.96 -11.01 94.70
CA ARG A 301 30.88 -9.71 94.01
C ARG A 301 30.68 -9.90 92.49
N LYS A 302 31.30 -10.92 91.88
CA LYS A 302 31.02 -11.31 90.48
C LYS A 302 29.58 -11.81 90.33
N MET A 303 29.16 -12.81 91.11
CA MET A 303 27.79 -13.35 91.09
C MET A 303 26.74 -12.25 91.25
N LEU A 304 26.90 -11.36 92.23
CA LEU A 304 25.94 -10.28 92.48
C LEU A 304 25.90 -9.27 91.31
N ARG A 305 27.06 -8.92 90.75
CA ARG A 305 27.14 -8.06 89.55
C ARG A 305 26.56 -8.75 88.31
N GLU A 306 26.78 -10.05 88.17
CA GLU A 306 26.33 -10.87 87.04
C GLU A 306 24.81 -11.13 87.11
N GLN A 307 24.24 -11.22 88.32
CA GLN A 307 22.79 -11.19 88.56
C GLN A 307 22.19 -9.81 88.26
N LEU A 308 22.84 -8.72 88.66
CA LEU A 308 22.39 -7.36 88.34
C LEU A 308 22.44 -7.10 86.82
N ILE A 309 23.53 -7.45 86.15
CA ILE A 309 23.66 -7.34 84.69
C ILE A 309 22.64 -8.25 83.98
N ALA A 310 22.35 -9.45 84.49
CA ALA A 310 21.31 -10.31 83.92
C ALA A 310 19.89 -9.74 84.10
N HIS A 311 19.62 -9.04 85.21
CA HIS A 311 18.34 -8.35 85.44
C HIS A 311 18.22 -7.11 84.57
N GLU A 312 19.29 -6.31 84.48
CA GLU A 312 19.38 -5.11 83.64
C GLU A 312 19.21 -5.49 82.16
N ALA A 313 19.94 -6.50 81.67
CA ALA A 313 19.79 -7.02 80.31
C ALA A 313 18.41 -7.66 80.05
N HIS A 314 17.73 -8.19 81.07
CA HIS A 314 16.36 -8.70 80.91
C HIS A 314 15.33 -7.56 80.87
N GLU A 315 15.50 -6.50 81.65
CA GLU A 315 14.71 -5.27 81.53
C GLU A 315 14.97 -4.54 80.21
N GLU A 316 16.22 -4.47 79.75
CA GLU A 316 16.57 -3.92 78.43
C GLU A 316 15.94 -4.76 77.32
N ALA A 317 16.11 -6.09 77.32
CA ALA A 317 15.44 -6.97 76.35
C ALA A 317 13.91 -6.83 76.39
N TYR A 318 13.30 -6.64 77.57
CA TYR A 318 11.86 -6.42 77.69
C TYR A 318 11.42 -5.05 77.15
N ARG A 319 12.21 -3.99 77.38
CA ARG A 319 11.99 -2.65 76.81
C ARG A 319 12.19 -2.66 75.30
N GLU A 320 13.22 -3.36 74.80
CA GLU A 320 13.45 -3.60 73.38
C GLU A 320 12.31 -4.39 72.76
N GLU A 321 11.83 -5.48 73.38
CA GLU A 321 10.66 -6.22 72.91
C GLU A 321 9.41 -5.34 72.89
N GLN A 322 9.19 -4.47 73.89
CA GLN A 322 8.07 -3.51 73.84
C GLN A 322 8.23 -2.49 72.71
N LEU A 323 9.42 -1.93 72.50
CA LEU A 323 9.71 -1.00 71.40
C LEU A 323 9.56 -1.66 70.03
N ILE A 324 10.11 -2.87 69.87
CA ILE A 324 9.97 -3.72 68.67
C ILE A 324 8.50 -4.02 68.42
N ASN A 325 7.71 -4.40 69.44
CA ASN A 325 6.28 -4.66 69.27
C ASN A 325 5.47 -3.37 68.95
N GLN A 326 5.89 -2.20 69.43
CA GLN A 326 5.29 -0.92 69.06
C GLN A 326 5.63 -0.52 67.61
N LEU A 327 6.89 -0.65 67.18
CA LEU A 327 7.34 -0.44 65.79
C LEU A 327 6.69 -1.45 64.83
N MET A 328 6.63 -2.73 65.21
CA MET A 328 6.00 -3.80 64.44
C MET A 328 4.48 -3.63 64.30
N ARG A 329 3.86 -2.81 65.16
CA ARG A 329 2.45 -2.39 65.03
C ARG A 329 2.21 -1.52 63.80
N GLN A 330 3.24 -0.84 63.28
CA GLN A 330 3.23 -0.16 61.98
C GLN A 330 3.65 -1.10 60.83
N SER A 331 4.60 -2.03 61.07
CA SER A 331 5.04 -3.04 60.09
C SER A 331 3.93 -3.96 59.55
N GLN A 332 2.79 -4.09 60.23
CA GLN A 332 1.63 -4.80 59.67
C GLN A 332 1.01 -4.08 58.46
N GLN A 333 1.02 -2.75 58.44
CA GLN A 333 0.50 -1.98 57.30
C GLN A 333 1.45 -2.08 56.11
N GLU A 334 2.76 -1.97 56.35
CA GLU A 334 3.80 -2.19 55.34
C GLU A 334 3.71 -3.58 54.70
N ARG A 335 3.48 -4.64 55.50
CA ARG A 335 3.27 -6.00 54.98
C ARG A 335 2.01 -6.12 54.12
N ARG A 336 0.90 -5.48 54.50
CA ARG A 336 -0.32 -5.44 53.67
C ARG A 336 -0.07 -4.68 52.36
N ILE A 337 0.61 -3.55 52.40
CA ILE A 337 0.99 -2.75 51.24
C ILE A 337 1.94 -3.55 50.33
N ALA A 338 2.91 -4.28 50.88
CA ALA A 338 3.83 -5.12 50.13
C ALA A 338 3.11 -6.28 49.41
N VAL A 339 2.15 -6.94 50.07
CA VAL A 339 1.31 -7.98 49.47
C VAL A 339 0.41 -7.40 48.37
N GLN A 340 -0.27 -6.27 48.62
CA GLN A 340 -1.08 -5.57 47.61
C GLN A 340 -0.22 -5.13 46.41
N LEU A 341 0.99 -4.63 46.64
CA LEU A 341 1.92 -4.20 45.60
C LEU A 341 2.53 -5.40 44.84
N MET A 342 2.66 -6.57 45.48
CA MET A 342 2.97 -7.83 44.81
C MET A 342 1.82 -8.29 43.89
N HIS A 343 0.57 -8.24 44.36
CA HIS A 343 -0.60 -8.53 43.52
C HIS A 343 -0.68 -7.57 42.32
N VAL A 344 -0.59 -6.25 42.54
CA VAL A 344 -0.60 -5.25 41.45
C VAL A 344 0.59 -5.41 40.49
N ARG A 345 1.76 -5.87 40.95
CA ARG A 345 2.86 -6.25 40.05
C ARG A 345 2.52 -7.49 39.22
N HIS A 346 1.95 -8.53 39.83
CA HIS A 346 1.56 -9.75 39.13
C HIS A 346 0.42 -9.50 38.12
N GLU A 347 -0.59 -8.70 38.47
CA GLU A 347 -1.65 -8.27 37.56
C GLU A 347 -1.09 -7.46 36.38
N LYS A 348 -0.13 -6.55 36.62
CA LYS A 348 0.54 -5.80 35.54
C LYS A 348 1.37 -6.71 34.63
N GLU A 349 2.05 -7.70 35.18
CA GLU A 349 2.77 -8.72 34.40
C GLU A 349 1.79 -9.53 33.54
N VAL A 350 0.69 -10.02 34.12
CA VAL A 350 -0.38 -10.74 33.39
C VAL A 350 -0.99 -9.85 32.30
N LEU A 351 -1.20 -8.56 32.53
CA LEU A 351 -1.66 -7.61 31.50
C LEU A 351 -0.63 -7.38 30.39
N TRP A 352 0.67 -7.36 30.72
CA TRP A 352 1.76 -7.23 29.75
C TRP A 352 1.90 -8.49 28.88
N GLN A 353 1.87 -9.68 29.49
CA GLN A 353 1.85 -10.96 28.80
C GLN A 353 0.61 -11.09 27.89
N ASN A 354 -0.58 -10.74 28.39
CA ASN A 354 -1.81 -10.72 27.58
C ASN A 354 -1.74 -9.72 26.43
N ARG A 355 -1.07 -8.58 26.61
CA ARG A 355 -0.84 -7.61 25.53
C ARG A 355 0.08 -8.20 24.45
N ILE A 356 1.23 -8.75 24.83
CA ILE A 356 2.19 -9.36 23.89
C ILE A 356 1.56 -10.55 23.16
N TYR A 357 0.78 -11.38 23.86
CA TYR A 357 0.05 -12.48 23.25
C TYR A 357 -0.96 -11.98 22.20
N ARG A 358 -1.72 -10.92 22.50
CA ARG A 358 -2.63 -10.29 21.53
C ARG A 358 -1.87 -9.67 20.34
N GLU A 359 -0.77 -8.96 20.59
CA GLU A 359 0.05 -8.35 19.54
C GLU A 359 0.60 -9.43 18.58
N LYS A 360 1.14 -10.54 19.10
CA LYS A 360 1.51 -11.72 18.30
C LYS A 360 0.33 -12.33 17.54
N GLN A 361 -0.83 -12.49 18.17
CA GLN A 361 -2.05 -12.99 17.52
C GLN A 361 -2.67 -12.01 16.50
N PHE A 362 -2.19 -10.77 16.41
CA PHE A 362 -2.47 -9.84 15.31
C PHE A 362 -1.33 -9.78 14.27
N GLU A 363 -0.10 -10.13 14.63
CA GLU A 363 1.02 -10.33 13.68
C GLU A 363 0.82 -11.61 12.86
N GLU A 364 0.54 -12.74 13.51
CA GLU A 364 0.21 -14.01 12.86
C GLU A 364 -0.99 -13.91 11.91
N ARG A 365 -2.02 -13.15 12.28
CA ARG A 365 -3.17 -12.89 11.41
C ARG A 365 -2.82 -12.01 10.22
N ARG A 366 -2.13 -10.87 10.44
CA ARG A 366 -1.68 -10.01 9.33
C ARG A 366 -0.75 -10.73 8.35
N LEU A 367 0.10 -11.64 8.84
CA LEU A 367 0.95 -12.47 7.98
C LEU A 367 0.13 -13.46 7.14
N LYS A 368 -0.87 -14.13 7.73
CA LYS A 368 -1.80 -15.02 7.00
C LYS A 368 -2.67 -14.25 6.00
N GLU A 369 -3.31 -13.16 6.43
CA GLU A 369 -4.12 -12.28 5.59
C GLU A 369 -3.33 -11.74 4.38
N PHE A 370 -2.02 -11.47 4.58
CA PHE A 370 -1.09 -11.05 3.53
C PHE A 370 -0.69 -12.20 2.59
N GLN A 371 -0.39 -13.39 3.12
CA GLN A 371 -0.13 -14.60 2.33
C GLN A 371 -1.35 -14.98 1.48
N GLU A 372 -2.52 -15.11 2.10
CA GLU A 372 -3.78 -15.38 1.42
C GLU A 372 -4.14 -14.32 0.37
N ALA A 373 -3.71 -13.06 0.55
CA ALA A 373 -3.91 -12.01 -0.45
C ALA A 373 -2.98 -12.20 -1.67
N LEU A 374 -1.70 -12.54 -1.44
CA LEU A 374 -0.76 -12.88 -2.51
C LEU A 374 -1.19 -14.15 -3.25
N ASP A 375 -1.66 -15.18 -2.54
CA ASP A 375 -2.15 -16.43 -3.13
C ASP A 375 -3.41 -16.17 -3.99
N ARG A 376 -4.31 -15.28 -3.55
CA ARG A 376 -5.47 -14.84 -4.35
C ARG A 376 -5.07 -14.02 -5.58
N GLU A 377 -4.11 -13.10 -5.45
CA GLU A 377 -3.59 -12.31 -6.58
C GLU A 377 -2.89 -13.21 -7.60
N ALA A 378 -2.10 -14.19 -7.15
CA ALA A 378 -1.47 -15.19 -7.99
C ALA A 378 -2.49 -16.07 -8.72
N ALA A 379 -3.53 -16.57 -8.04
CA ALA A 379 -4.57 -17.39 -8.64
C ALA A 379 -5.37 -16.64 -9.72
N LEU A 380 -5.70 -15.36 -9.49
CA LEU A 380 -6.32 -14.50 -10.50
C LEU A 380 -5.38 -14.30 -11.70
N ALA A 381 -4.09 -14.00 -11.46
CA ALA A 381 -3.08 -13.86 -12.50
C ALA A 381 -2.73 -15.17 -13.22
N GLU A 382 -3.16 -16.34 -12.75
CA GLU A 382 -3.12 -17.61 -13.49
C GLU A 382 -4.38 -17.82 -14.32
N GLN A 383 -5.56 -17.47 -13.79
CA GLN A 383 -6.82 -17.47 -14.55
C GLN A 383 -6.75 -16.51 -15.75
N GLU A 384 -6.26 -15.29 -15.57
CA GLU A 384 -6.06 -14.32 -16.66
C GLU A 384 -5.13 -14.85 -17.76
N LYS A 385 -4.07 -15.61 -17.42
CA LYS A 385 -3.19 -16.24 -18.42
C LYS A 385 -3.93 -17.31 -19.23
N ILE A 386 -4.68 -18.17 -18.54
CA ILE A 386 -5.46 -19.24 -19.19
C ILE A 386 -6.52 -18.63 -20.13
N GLU A 387 -7.22 -17.57 -19.70
CA GLU A 387 -8.18 -16.86 -20.55
C GLU A 387 -7.52 -16.21 -21.78
N LEU A 388 -6.35 -15.59 -21.62
CA LEU A 388 -5.59 -15.00 -22.73
C LEU A 388 -5.05 -16.06 -23.70
N GLU A 389 -4.58 -17.21 -23.19
CA GLU A 389 -4.15 -18.33 -24.02
C GLU A 389 -5.34 -18.96 -24.78
N GLU A 390 -6.49 -19.13 -24.14
CA GLU A 390 -7.73 -19.55 -24.79
C GLU A 390 -8.20 -18.55 -25.86
N GLN A 391 -8.16 -17.25 -25.58
CA GLN A 391 -8.51 -16.21 -26.56
C GLN A 391 -7.58 -16.26 -27.76
N ALA A 392 -6.26 -16.34 -27.55
CA ALA A 392 -5.27 -16.46 -28.62
C ALA A 392 -5.41 -17.78 -29.42
N LEU A 393 -5.91 -18.86 -28.82
CA LEU A 393 -6.24 -20.10 -29.53
C LEU A 393 -7.52 -19.95 -30.38
N LYS A 394 -8.57 -19.32 -29.84
CA LYS A 394 -9.83 -19.04 -30.55
C LYS A 394 -9.58 -18.11 -31.75
N GLU A 395 -8.77 -17.06 -31.57
CA GLU A 395 -8.34 -16.17 -32.66
C GLU A 395 -7.58 -16.91 -33.76
N LYS A 396 -6.60 -17.76 -33.42
CA LYS A 396 -5.87 -18.59 -34.40
C LYS A 396 -6.80 -19.47 -35.22
N GLN A 397 -7.73 -20.17 -34.56
CA GLN A 397 -8.73 -21.02 -35.25
C GLN A 397 -9.63 -20.21 -36.19
N MET A 398 -10.07 -19.01 -35.78
CA MET A 398 -10.87 -18.13 -36.65
C MET A 398 -10.07 -17.58 -37.83
N HIS A 399 -8.81 -17.21 -37.63
CA HIS A 399 -7.91 -16.82 -38.73
C HIS A 399 -7.62 -17.97 -39.70
N GLU A 400 -7.47 -19.20 -39.20
CA GLU A 400 -7.29 -20.40 -40.03
C GLU A 400 -8.54 -20.70 -40.86
N ARG A 401 -9.73 -20.66 -40.27
CA ARG A 401 -11.02 -20.79 -41.00
C ARG A 401 -11.16 -19.74 -42.11
N LEU A 402 -10.94 -18.47 -41.78
CA LEU A 402 -10.98 -17.38 -42.77
C LEU A 402 -9.90 -17.51 -43.85
N ALA A 403 -8.74 -18.08 -43.54
CA ALA A 403 -7.69 -18.37 -44.53
C ALA A 403 -8.09 -19.52 -45.47
N ALA A 404 -8.71 -20.57 -44.93
CA ALA A 404 -9.24 -21.70 -45.68
C ALA A 404 -10.42 -21.29 -46.59
N GLU A 405 -11.37 -20.49 -46.10
CA GLU A 405 -12.45 -19.89 -46.89
C GLU A 405 -11.91 -19.02 -48.02
N ARG A 406 -10.90 -18.19 -47.76
CA ARG A 406 -10.21 -17.40 -48.80
C ARG A 406 -9.49 -18.29 -49.82
N ALA A 407 -9.00 -19.47 -49.42
CA ALA A 407 -8.40 -20.44 -50.33
C ALA A 407 -9.44 -21.16 -51.20
N THR A 408 -10.54 -21.64 -50.62
CA THR A 408 -11.64 -22.28 -51.37
C THR A 408 -12.36 -21.29 -52.28
N ALA A 409 -12.53 -20.03 -51.87
CA ALA A 409 -13.07 -18.97 -52.71
C ALA A 409 -12.15 -18.63 -53.90
N ARG A 410 -10.82 -18.60 -53.71
CA ARG A 410 -9.86 -18.49 -54.82
C ARG A 410 -9.96 -19.69 -55.76
N TYR A 411 -9.97 -20.91 -55.22
CA TYR A 411 -10.12 -22.13 -56.02
C TYR A 411 -11.42 -22.11 -56.84
N LYS A 412 -12.57 -21.81 -56.22
CA LYS A 412 -13.87 -21.69 -56.91
C LYS A 412 -13.83 -20.65 -58.03
N LYS A 413 -13.20 -19.49 -57.84
CA LYS A 413 -13.03 -18.47 -58.89
C LYS A 413 -12.17 -18.96 -60.05
N HIS A 414 -11.03 -19.59 -59.77
CA HIS A 414 -10.18 -20.16 -60.83
C HIS A 414 -10.86 -21.33 -61.55
N TYR A 415 -11.60 -22.17 -60.83
CA TYR A 415 -12.40 -23.25 -61.39
C TYR A 415 -13.51 -22.72 -62.30
N ALA A 416 -14.26 -21.70 -61.89
CA ALA A 416 -15.30 -21.06 -62.70
C ALA A 416 -14.72 -20.49 -64.01
N ILE A 417 -13.62 -19.74 -63.96
CA ILE A 417 -12.94 -19.21 -65.16
C ILE A 417 -12.47 -20.35 -66.09
N CYS A 418 -11.93 -21.43 -65.53
CA CYS A 418 -11.56 -22.60 -66.33
C CYS A 418 -12.79 -23.32 -66.93
N TRP A 419 -13.91 -23.34 -66.21
CA TRP A 419 -15.17 -23.93 -66.68
C TRP A 419 -15.79 -23.11 -67.82
N GLU A 420 -15.88 -21.79 -67.67
CA GLU A 420 -16.31 -20.84 -68.72
C GLU A 420 -15.50 -21.01 -70.01
N VAL A 421 -14.18 -21.22 -69.90
CA VAL A 421 -13.31 -21.49 -71.06
C VAL A 421 -13.57 -22.87 -71.68
N VAL A 422 -13.84 -23.90 -70.88
CA VAL A 422 -14.21 -25.24 -71.38
C VAL A 422 -15.58 -25.21 -72.07
N GLU A 423 -16.55 -24.49 -71.51
CA GLU A 423 -17.87 -24.26 -72.07
C GLU A 423 -17.77 -23.53 -73.42
N GLN A 424 -16.99 -22.45 -73.51
CA GLN A 424 -16.70 -21.76 -74.78
C GLN A 424 -15.95 -22.64 -75.82
N ILE A 425 -15.14 -23.60 -75.38
CA ILE A 425 -14.53 -24.60 -76.28
C ILE A 425 -15.59 -25.59 -76.79
N ILE A 426 -16.49 -26.05 -75.92
CA ILE A 426 -17.60 -26.93 -76.29
C ILE A 426 -18.50 -26.22 -77.30
N ASP A 427 -18.93 -24.99 -77.01
CA ASP A 427 -19.73 -24.11 -77.90
C ASP A 427 -19.12 -23.99 -79.31
N LEU A 428 -17.80 -23.75 -79.37
CA LEU A 428 -17.08 -23.62 -80.63
C LEU A 428 -17.07 -24.95 -81.40
N VAL A 429 -16.86 -26.07 -80.71
CA VAL A 429 -16.84 -27.41 -81.31
C VAL A 429 -18.24 -27.85 -81.76
N THR A 430 -19.28 -27.59 -80.98
CA THR A 430 -20.67 -27.90 -81.34
C THR A 430 -21.14 -27.06 -82.52
N LYS A 431 -20.88 -25.74 -82.55
CA LYS A 431 -21.18 -24.89 -83.73
C LYS A 431 -20.43 -25.34 -84.98
N ILE A 432 -19.17 -25.74 -84.86
CA ILE A 432 -18.39 -26.33 -85.97
C ILE A 432 -19.01 -27.67 -86.42
N GLY A 433 -19.55 -28.47 -85.50
CA GLY A 433 -20.30 -29.70 -85.81
C GLY A 433 -21.60 -29.43 -86.56
N GLU A 434 -22.48 -28.60 -85.99
CA GLU A 434 -23.76 -28.15 -86.57
C GLU A 434 -23.59 -27.62 -87.99
N TYR A 435 -22.62 -26.73 -88.22
CA TYR A 435 -22.39 -26.20 -89.55
C TYR A 435 -21.83 -27.26 -90.51
N ARG A 436 -20.96 -28.18 -90.08
CA ARG A 436 -20.43 -29.24 -90.96
C ARG A 436 -21.50 -30.22 -91.41
N THR A 437 -22.46 -30.57 -90.57
CA THR A 437 -23.58 -31.45 -90.96
C THR A 437 -24.54 -30.73 -91.91
N LEU A 438 -24.77 -29.42 -91.71
CA LEU A 438 -25.59 -28.61 -92.60
C LEU A 438 -24.94 -28.26 -93.95
N THR A 439 -23.60 -28.17 -94.04
CA THR A 439 -22.88 -27.73 -95.25
C THR A 439 -22.04 -28.82 -95.94
N ASN A 440 -22.21 -30.09 -95.59
CA ASN A 440 -21.38 -31.21 -96.09
C ASN A 440 -19.87 -30.93 -95.94
N ASN A 441 -19.46 -30.58 -94.72
CA ASN A 441 -18.10 -30.27 -94.28
C ASN A 441 -17.45 -28.97 -94.80
N LEU A 442 -18.09 -28.19 -95.68
CA LEU A 442 -17.53 -26.91 -96.16
C LEU A 442 -17.79 -25.75 -95.17
N ILE A 443 -16.79 -25.37 -94.37
CA ILE A 443 -16.84 -24.17 -93.51
C ILE A 443 -16.19 -22.97 -94.23
N PRO A 444 -16.90 -21.84 -94.43
CA PRO A 444 -16.30 -20.61 -94.97
C PRO A 444 -15.20 -20.04 -94.07
N VAL A 445 -14.05 -19.70 -94.65
CA VAL A 445 -12.86 -19.22 -93.92
C VAL A 445 -13.12 -17.90 -93.15
N LYS A 446 -14.07 -17.07 -93.60
CA LYS A 446 -14.49 -15.86 -92.88
C LYS A 446 -15.18 -16.23 -91.56
N LEU A 447 -16.27 -16.98 -91.64
CA LEU A 447 -17.07 -17.44 -90.49
C LEU A 447 -16.21 -18.15 -89.42
N MET A 448 -15.23 -18.96 -89.84
CA MET A 448 -14.25 -19.61 -88.95
C MET A 448 -13.24 -18.65 -88.29
N ARG A 449 -12.98 -17.47 -88.88
CA ARG A 449 -12.23 -16.38 -88.20
C ARG A 449 -13.15 -15.64 -87.23
N ASP A 450 -14.38 -15.35 -87.64
CA ASP A 450 -15.34 -14.59 -86.85
C ASP A 450 -15.67 -15.32 -85.53
N TRP A 451 -15.91 -16.65 -85.56
CA TRP A 451 -16.06 -17.46 -84.35
C TRP A 451 -14.80 -17.55 -83.48
N LYS A 452 -13.61 -17.62 -84.09
CA LYS A 452 -12.34 -17.55 -83.34
C LYS A 452 -12.15 -16.19 -82.68
N GLU A 453 -12.61 -15.12 -83.31
CA GLU A 453 -12.55 -13.77 -82.76
C GLU A 453 -13.57 -13.56 -81.64
N LEU A 454 -14.75 -14.20 -81.69
CA LEU A 454 -15.70 -14.26 -80.57
C LEU A 454 -15.12 -15.04 -79.37
N PHE A 455 -14.55 -16.22 -79.62
CA PHE A 455 -13.87 -17.03 -78.62
C PHE A 455 -12.70 -16.27 -77.95
N LEU A 456 -11.84 -15.63 -78.73
CA LEU A 456 -10.73 -14.80 -78.21
C LEU A 456 -11.19 -13.54 -77.48
N LYS A 457 -12.45 -13.13 -77.63
CA LYS A 457 -13.09 -12.01 -76.90
C LYS A 457 -13.97 -12.47 -75.74
N GLY A 458 -14.04 -13.78 -75.45
CA GLY A 458 -14.89 -14.32 -74.38
C GLY A 458 -16.38 -14.07 -74.59
N LYS A 459 -16.85 -14.01 -75.83
CA LYS A 459 -18.27 -13.84 -76.16
C LYS A 459 -18.93 -15.18 -76.52
N PRO A 460 -20.17 -15.44 -76.07
CA PRO A 460 -20.90 -16.66 -76.44
C PRO A 460 -21.10 -16.72 -77.95
N ILE A 461 -21.06 -17.94 -78.50
CA ILE A 461 -21.20 -18.20 -79.94
C ILE A 461 -22.65 -18.56 -80.28
N TYR A 462 -23.42 -19.05 -79.30
CA TYR A 462 -24.87 -19.11 -79.35
C TYR A 462 -25.47 -17.75 -78.97
N GLU A 463 -26.57 -17.39 -79.65
CA GLU A 463 -27.38 -16.23 -79.27
C GLU A 463 -28.08 -16.54 -77.94
N GLN A 464 -27.80 -15.73 -76.92
CA GLN A 464 -28.38 -15.92 -75.59
C GLN A 464 -29.88 -15.59 -75.67
N ALA A 465 -30.73 -16.59 -75.40
CA ALA A 465 -32.16 -16.35 -75.31
C ALA A 465 -32.45 -15.34 -74.20
N GLU A 466 -33.28 -14.34 -74.50
CA GLU A 466 -33.83 -13.41 -73.51
C GLU A 466 -34.85 -14.17 -72.65
N ILE A 467 -34.34 -14.96 -71.69
CA ILE A 467 -35.14 -15.56 -70.62
C ILE A 467 -35.42 -14.44 -69.63
N ASP A 468 -36.68 -14.02 -69.55
CA ASP A 468 -37.13 -13.04 -68.55
C ASP A 468 -36.63 -13.42 -67.15
N PRO A 469 -36.02 -12.49 -66.40
CA PRO A 469 -35.48 -12.79 -65.08
C PRO A 469 -36.62 -13.16 -64.12
N LEU A 470 -36.67 -14.43 -63.73
CA LEU A 470 -37.61 -14.93 -62.72
C LEU A 470 -37.56 -14.04 -61.47
N PRO A 471 -38.71 -13.65 -60.89
CA PRO A 471 -38.76 -12.76 -59.74
C PRO A 471 -37.85 -13.22 -58.60
N THR A 472 -37.03 -12.29 -58.09
CA THR A 472 -36.05 -12.58 -57.03
C THR A 472 -36.69 -12.77 -55.65
N GLU A 473 -37.95 -12.37 -55.50
CA GLU A 473 -38.77 -12.65 -54.32
C GLU A 473 -39.64 -13.89 -54.60
N PRO A 474 -39.57 -14.95 -53.77
CA PRO A 474 -40.37 -16.15 -53.98
C PRO A 474 -41.86 -15.83 -53.80
N THR A 475 -42.67 -16.32 -54.73
CA THR A 475 -44.13 -16.18 -54.72
C THR A 475 -44.68 -16.73 -53.39
N PRO A 476 -45.69 -16.14 -52.74
CA PRO A 476 -46.20 -16.63 -51.45
C PRO A 476 -46.62 -18.12 -51.48
N GLU A 477 -47.06 -18.63 -52.64
CA GLU A 477 -47.36 -20.05 -52.84
C GLU A 477 -46.09 -20.93 -52.76
N GLN A 478 -44.95 -20.46 -53.30
CA GLN A 478 -43.66 -21.14 -53.21
C GLN A 478 -43.07 -21.11 -51.80
N LEU A 479 -43.34 -20.05 -51.03
CA LEU A 479 -43.01 -20.02 -49.60
C LEU A 479 -43.84 -21.04 -48.81
N ILE A 480 -45.14 -21.17 -49.11
CA ILE A 480 -46.01 -22.19 -48.52
C ILE A 480 -45.58 -23.62 -48.92
N GLU A 481 -45.08 -23.82 -50.13
CA GLU A 481 -44.50 -25.11 -50.54
C GLU A 481 -43.14 -25.38 -49.87
N LEU A 482 -42.29 -24.37 -49.70
CA LEU A 482 -41.03 -24.52 -48.98
C LEU A 482 -41.27 -24.84 -47.49
N ASP A 483 -42.25 -24.21 -46.84
CA ASP A 483 -42.63 -24.55 -45.47
C ASP A 483 -43.23 -25.96 -45.36
N LYS A 484 -44.02 -26.43 -46.35
CA LYS A 484 -44.46 -27.85 -46.39
C LYS A 484 -43.29 -28.82 -46.53
N MET A 485 -42.28 -28.48 -47.34
CA MET A 485 -41.07 -29.29 -47.51
C MET A 485 -40.17 -29.26 -46.27
N ASN A 486 -40.09 -28.12 -45.57
CA ASN A 486 -39.35 -27.99 -44.30
C ASN A 486 -40.08 -28.68 -43.13
N LEU A 487 -41.41 -28.80 -43.18
CA LEU A 487 -42.22 -29.56 -42.24
C LEU A 487 -42.05 -31.08 -42.44
N LEU A 488 -41.59 -31.51 -43.62
CA LEU A 488 -41.19 -32.89 -43.92
C LEU A 488 -39.69 -33.09 -43.61
N ASP A 489 -39.31 -32.93 -42.33
CA ASP A 489 -37.99 -33.34 -41.84
C ASP A 489 -37.81 -34.85 -42.06
N GLU A 490 -36.61 -35.31 -42.45
CA GLU A 490 -36.36 -36.72 -42.79
C GLU A 490 -36.71 -37.69 -41.64
N LYS A 491 -36.68 -37.17 -40.40
CA LYS A 491 -37.03 -37.89 -39.17
C LYS A 491 -38.50 -38.29 -39.11
N ASP A 492 -39.42 -37.43 -39.57
CA ASP A 492 -40.86 -37.69 -39.57
C ASP A 492 -41.21 -38.77 -40.61
N TYR A 493 -40.46 -38.84 -41.72
CA TYR A 493 -40.59 -39.90 -42.72
C TYR A 493 -40.10 -41.25 -42.19
N ASP A 494 -38.97 -41.29 -41.48
CA ASP A 494 -38.49 -42.50 -40.82
C ASP A 494 -39.42 -42.94 -39.66
N GLU A 495 -39.97 -42.01 -38.87
CA GLU A 495 -40.92 -42.33 -37.79
C GLU A 495 -42.26 -42.87 -38.35
N TYR A 496 -42.79 -42.27 -39.43
CA TYR A 496 -43.97 -42.78 -40.14
C TYR A 496 -43.75 -44.20 -40.71
N LYS A 497 -42.52 -44.53 -41.11
CA LYS A 497 -42.12 -45.84 -41.64
C LYS A 497 -41.88 -46.90 -40.54
N VAL A 498 -41.73 -46.47 -39.28
CA VAL A 498 -41.56 -47.35 -38.11
C VAL A 498 -42.89 -47.70 -37.42
N LEU A 499 -44.00 -47.05 -37.80
CA LEU A 499 -45.36 -47.46 -37.41
C LEU A 499 -45.64 -48.90 -37.88
N PRO A 500 -45.83 -49.89 -36.98
CA PRO A 500 -46.12 -51.25 -37.39
C PRO A 500 -47.54 -51.36 -37.97
N THR A 501 -47.69 -51.99 -39.13
CA THR A 501 -49.00 -52.29 -39.72
C THR A 501 -49.68 -53.49 -39.03
N GLU A 502 -49.90 -53.38 -37.72
CA GLU A 502 -50.89 -54.18 -37.01
C GLU A 502 -52.21 -53.40 -36.95
N MET A 503 -53.35 -54.11 -36.84
CA MET A 503 -54.75 -53.64 -36.97
C MET A 503 -55.30 -53.60 -38.42
N GLY A 504 -55.80 -54.75 -38.90
CA GLY A 504 -56.49 -54.91 -40.19
C GLY A 504 -56.78 -56.37 -40.53
#